data_AF-A0A0R2PZA1-F1
#
_entry.id   AF-A0A0R2PZA1-F1
#
_cell.length_a   1.000
_cell.length_b   1.000
_cell.length_c   1.000
_cell.angle_alpha   90.00
_cell.angle_beta   90.00
_cell.angle_gamma   90.00
#
_symmetry.space_group_name_H-M   'P 1'
#
loop_
_entity.id
_entity.type
_entity.pdbx_description
1 polymer ?
#
loop_
_entity_poly.entity_id
_entity_poly.type
_entity_poly.pdbx_seq_one_letter_code
_entity_poly.pdbx_strand_id
1 'polypeptide(L)' 'MIAGVTIPGMGIILMIFAPYMDRNKSNKPEDRKFITSLWTVHLMFWAVLTIISSFFRGPGYNFTFPWRDGIFFEL' A
#
# COMPACT_ATOMS: atom_id res chain seq x y z
N MET A 1 -10.23 18.45 2.95
CA MET A 1 -9.00 17.61 2.87
C MET A 1 -8.73 16.90 4.21
N ILE A 2 -9.67 16.11 4.74
CA ILE A 2 -9.50 15.42 6.04
C ILE A 2 -9.18 13.93 5.86
N ALA A 3 -9.77 13.30 4.83
CA ALA A 3 -9.58 11.87 4.54
C ALA A 3 -8.13 11.47 4.16
N GLY A 4 -7.34 12.41 3.61
CA GLY A 4 -5.96 12.13 3.19
C GLY A 4 -4.98 11.89 4.33
N VAL A 5 -5.24 12.43 5.52
CA VAL A 5 -4.36 12.32 6.70
C VAL A 5 -4.87 11.26 7.67
N THR A 6 -6.19 11.05 7.74
CA THR A 6 -6.78 10.06 8.65
C THR A 6 -6.53 8.63 8.19
N ILE A 7 -6.47 8.36 6.88
CA ILE A 7 -6.20 7.00 6.35
C ILE A 7 -4.79 6.52 6.73
N PRO A 8 -3.70 7.31 6.52
CA PRO A 8 -2.38 6.95 7.03
C PRO A 8 -2.33 6.82 8.54
N GLY A 9 -2.98 7.72 9.28
CA GLY A 9 -3.02 7.68 10.75
C GLY A 9 -3.64 6.39 11.30
N MET A 10 -4.76 5.95 10.71
CA MET A 10 -5.39 4.68 11.08
C MET A 10 -4.55 3.47 10.69
N GLY A 11 -3.85 3.52 9.55
CA GLY A 11 -2.94 2.46 9.12
C GLY A 11 -1.82 2.19 10.13
N ILE A 12 -1.23 3.26 10.69
CA ILE A 12 -0.18 3.14 11.72
C ILE A 12 -0.73 2.53 13.00
N ILE A 13 -1.92 2.96 13.43
CA ILE A 13 -2.59 2.41 14.62
C ILE A 13 -2.83 0.91 14.45
N LEU A 14 -3.32 0.47 13.29
CA LEU A 14 -3.52 -0.95 12.98
C LEU A 14 -2.21 -1.74 13.00
N MET A 15 -1.11 -1.18 12.50
CA MET A 15 0.21 -1.84 12.54
C MET A 15 0.75 -1.99 13.96
N ILE A 16 0.48 -1.03 14.86
CA ILE A 16 0.84 -1.15 16.28
C ILE A 16 0.09 -2.31 16.95
N PHE A 17 -1.13 -2.61 16.52
CA PHE A 17 -1.92 -3.74 17.01
C PHE A 17 -1.57 -5.08 16.36
N ALA A 18 -0.83 -5.09 15.24
CA ALA A 18 -0.44 -6.30 14.53
C ALA A 18 0.18 -7.41 15.41
N PRO A 19 1.13 -7.15 16.33
CA PRO A 19 1.71 -8.20 17.17
C PRO A 19 0.72 -8.81 18.19
N TYR A 20 -0.36 -8.09 18.52
CA TYR A 20 -1.40 -8.60 19.43
C TYR A 20 -2.47 -9.42 18.70
N MET A 21 -2.65 -9.16 17.41
CA MET A 21 -3.58 -9.90 16.55
C MET A 21 -2.98 -11.22 16.04
N ASP A 22 -1.65 -11.27 15.90
CA ASP A 22 -0.91 -12.46 15.50
C ASP A 22 -0.65 -13.39 16.69
N ARG A 23 -1.54 -14.38 16.89
CA ARG A 23 -1.43 -15.36 17.99
C ARG A 23 -0.60 -16.60 17.65
N ASN A 24 0.16 -16.59 16.55
CA ASN A 24 0.86 -17.80 16.13
C ASN A 24 2.00 -18.16 17.10
N LYS A 25 2.05 -19.42 17.54
CA LYS A 25 3.04 -19.89 18.54
C LYS A 25 4.44 -20.16 17.95
N SER A 26 4.53 -20.40 16.64
CA SER A 26 5.80 -20.64 15.94
C SER A 26 6.26 -19.38 15.21
N ASN A 27 7.54 -19.02 15.37
CA ASN A 27 8.19 -17.92 14.64
C ASN A 27 8.91 -18.40 13.37
N LYS A 28 8.83 -19.69 13.02
CA LYS A 28 9.48 -20.22 11.83
C LYS A 28 8.69 -19.83 10.58
N PRO A 29 9.35 -19.32 9.51
CA PRO A 29 8.68 -18.97 8.25
C PRO A 29 7.96 -20.15 7.60
N GLU A 30 8.51 -21.35 7.82
CA GLU A 30 8.04 -22.64 7.28
C GLU A 30 6.64 -23.02 7.79
N ASP A 31 6.35 -22.67 9.05
CA ASP A 31 5.10 -22.96 9.73
C ASP A 31 4.02 -21.90 9.42
N ARG A 32 4.38 -20.82 8.73
CA ARG A 32 3.54 -19.62 8.52
C ARG A 32 3.20 -19.34 7.06
N LYS A 33 3.14 -20.37 6.21
CA LYS A 33 2.94 -20.26 4.75
C LYS A 33 1.76 -19.36 4.36
N PHE A 34 0.64 -19.41 5.11
CA PHE A 34 -0.52 -18.55 4.87
C PHE A 34 -0.22 -17.06 5.08
N ILE A 35 0.44 -16.72 6.19
CA ILE A 35 0.76 -15.32 6.51
C ILE A 35 1.85 -14.80 5.57
N THR A 36 2.83 -15.63 5.21
CA THR A 36 3.85 -15.29 4.22
C THR A 36 3.21 -14.99 2.85
N SER A 37 2.26 -15.83 2.40
CA SER A 37 1.52 -15.59 1.15
C SER A 37 0.69 -14.32 1.21
N LEU A 38 -0.02 -14.08 2.31
CA LEU A 38 -0.81 -12.86 2.52
C LEU A 38 0.08 -11.61 2.47
N TRP A 39 1.27 -11.67 3.08
CA TRP A 39 2.24 -10.59 3.04
C TRP A 39 2.76 -10.33 1.63
N THR A 40 3.03 -11.38 0.85
CA THR A 40 3.40 -11.21 -0.57
C THR A 40 2.30 -10.53 -1.37
N VAL A 41 1.03 -10.92 -1.21
CA VAL A 41 -0.10 -10.27 -1.90
C VAL A 41 -0.22 -8.81 -1.47
N HIS A 42 -0.08 -8.52 -0.17
CA HIS A 42 -0.09 -7.16 0.36
C HIS A 42 1.00 -6.30 -0.32
N LEU A 43 2.25 -6.77 -0.36
CA LEU A 43 3.34 -6.04 -0.99
C LEU A 43 3.11 -5.81 -2.49
N MET A 44 2.68 -6.84 -3.22
CA MET A 44 2.40 -6.72 -4.66
C MET A 44 1.26 -5.75 -4.94
N PHE A 45 0.20 -5.76 -4.11
CA PHE A 45 -0.92 -4.81 -4.22
C PHE A 45 -0.45 -3.36 -4.05
N TRP A 46 0.33 -3.08 -3.00
CA TRP A 46 0.86 -1.72 -2.75
C TRP A 46 1.88 -1.27 -3.80
N ALA A 47 2.71 -2.18 -4.32
CA ALA A 47 3.64 -1.87 -5.39
C ALA A 47 2.91 -1.42 -6.67
N VAL A 48 1.87 -2.17 -7.08
CA VAL A 48 1.06 -1.82 -8.26
C VAL A 48 0.33 -0.49 -8.05
N LEU A 49 -0.27 -0.27 -6.87
CA LEU A 49 -0.93 1.00 -6.56
C LEU A 49 0.03 2.19 -6.58
N THR A 50 1.26 2.02 -6.09
CA THR A 50 2.29 3.05 -6.12
C THR A 50 2.66 3.40 -7.55
N ILE A 51 2.92 2.40 -8.39
CA ILE A 51 3.23 2.62 -9.81
C ILE A 51 2.09 3.36 -10.52
N ILE A 52 0.84 2.92 -10.33
CA ILE A 52 -0.32 3.60 -10.94
C ILE A 52 -0.42 5.04 -10.41
N SER A 53 -0.22 5.25 -9.12
CA SER A 53 -0.30 6.58 -8.52
C SER A 53 0.82 7.50 -8.99
N SER A 54 2.01 6.98 -9.27
CA SER A 54 3.14 7.79 -9.75
C SER A 54 3.00 8.20 -11.22
N PHE A 55 2.46 7.33 -12.09
CA PHE A 55 2.46 7.59 -13.54
C PHE A 55 1.12 8.03 -14.12
N PHE A 56 -0.01 7.73 -13.46
CA PHE A 56 -1.36 8.00 -13.99
C PHE A 56 -2.05 9.17 -13.27
N ARG A 57 -1.30 10.00 -12.55
CA ARG A 57 -1.82 11.21 -11.91
C ARG A 57 -1.34 12.45 -12.67
N GLY A 58 -2.30 13.20 -13.20
CA GLY A 58 -2.07 14.48 -13.87
C GLY A 58 -2.37 15.69 -12.99
N PRO A 59 -2.36 16.89 -13.57
CA PRO A 59 -2.57 18.15 -12.86
C PRO A 59 -3.87 18.11 -12.04
N GLY A 60 -3.79 18.49 -10.76
CA GLY A 60 -4.92 18.46 -9.83
C GLY A 60 -5.34 17.06 -9.37
N TYR A 61 -4.45 16.05 -9.40
CA TYR A 61 -4.72 14.67 -8.99
C TYR A 61 -5.74 13.91 -9.86
N ASN A 62 -5.99 14.36 -11.08
CA ASN A 62 -6.88 13.67 -12.03
C ASN A 62 -6.21 12.43 -12.62
N PHE A 63 -7.00 11.40 -12.94
CA PHE A 63 -6.50 10.22 -13.66
C PHE A 63 -6.23 10.59 -15.12
N THR A 64 -4.97 10.47 -15.55
CA THR A 64 -4.55 10.78 -16.93
C THR A 64 -3.80 9.60 -17.52
N PHE A 65 -3.86 9.47 -18.84
CA PHE A 65 -3.10 8.46 -19.55
C PHE A 65 -1.76 9.06 -19.96
N PRO A 66 -0.62 8.55 -19.47
CA PRO A 66 0.68 9.18 -19.69
C PRO A 66 1.09 9.25 -21.17
N TRP A 67 0.57 8.35 -22.01
CA TRP A 67 0.80 8.35 -23.47
C TRP A 67 -0.11 9.33 -24.25
N ARG A 68 -1.10 9.95 -23.61
CA ARG A 68 -1.94 10.99 -24.21
C ARG A 68 -1.58 12.38 -23.69
N ASP A 69 -1.44 12.51 -22.37
CA ASP A 69 -1.32 13.81 -21.70
C ASP A 69 0.12 14.13 -21.24
N GLY A 70 1.05 13.17 -21.38
CA GLY A 70 2.43 13.30 -20.91
C GLY A 70 2.62 12.86 -19.46
N ILE A 71 3.87 12.88 -18.99
CA ILE A 71 4.21 12.53 -17.60
C ILE A 71 4.35 13.81 -16.80
N PHE A 72 3.63 13.90 -15.69
CA PHE A 72 3.62 15.07 -14.81
C PHE A 72 4.46 14.76 -13.57
N PHE A 73 5.71 15.21 -13.57
CA PHE A 73 6.55 15.21 -12.37
C PHE A 73 6.59 16.65 -11.83
N GLU A 74 5.89 16.91 -10.73
CA GLU A 74 6.16 18.12 -9.95
C GLU A 74 7.43 17.86 -9.13
N LEU A 75 8.47 18.66 -9.35
CA LEU A 75 9.74 18.61 -8.61
C LEU A 75 9.63 19.41 -7.30
#